data_AF-A0A2J4XZM6-F1
#
_entry.id   AF-A0A2J4XZM6-F1
#
_cell.length_a   1.000
_cell.length_b   1.000
_cell.length_c   1.000
_cell.angle_alpha   90.00
_cell.angle_beta   90.00
_cell.angle_gamma   90.00
#
_symmetry.space_group_name_H-M   'P 1'
#
loop_
_entity.id
_entity.type
_entity.pdbx_description
1 polymer ?
#
loop_
_entity_poly.entity_id
_entity_poly.type
_entity_poly.pdbx_seq_one_letter_code
_entity_poly.pdbx_strand_id
1 'polypeptide(L)'
;MLHRVILFLLFGLVPTSLVRAAPAQQLFNDWQVTCNNQNFCVARNVGLHHGLVMTLTRSAGAATSASLRIELGGVGNPVAALAPIAPRLRLDGKPLSLGDKHWQIADKLLETDDSVTIDAFLQQVQAAKAITLENGLQAISLQGLKAALLFIDSRQKRVGSETAWVG
;
A
#
# COMPACT_ATOMS: atom_id res chain seq x y z
N MET A 1 40.85 1.42 -50.99
CA MET A 1 39.74 0.45 -50.79
C MET A 1 39.69 -0.16 -49.39
N LEU A 2 40.79 -0.18 -48.60
CA LEU A 2 40.80 -0.78 -47.25
C LEU A 2 40.25 0.14 -46.13
N HIS A 3 40.23 1.46 -46.32
CA HIS A 3 39.85 2.43 -45.28
C HIS A 3 38.34 2.70 -45.19
N ARG A 4 37.54 2.22 -46.16
CA ARG A 4 36.08 2.39 -46.16
C ARG A 4 35.32 1.31 -45.39
N VAL A 5 35.98 0.19 -45.06
CA VAL A 5 35.35 -0.94 -44.36
C VAL A 5 35.50 -0.81 -42.83
N ILE A 6 36.49 -0.06 -42.36
CA ILE A 6 36.77 0.10 -40.92
C ILE A 6 35.72 1.00 -40.23
N LEU A 7 35.10 1.93 -40.95
CA LEU A 7 34.13 2.87 -40.36
C LEU A 7 32.78 2.22 -40.00
N PHE A 8 32.45 1.05 -40.54
CA PHE A 8 31.19 0.35 -40.25
C PHE A 8 31.27 -0.57 -39.02
N LEU A 9 32.47 -0.89 -38.53
CA LEU A 9 32.66 -1.79 -37.39
C LEU A 9 32.53 -1.11 -36.02
N LEU A 10 32.47 0.23 -35.97
CA LEU A 10 32.38 1.00 -34.72
C LEU A 10 30.96 1.40 -34.30
N PHE A 11 29.95 1.18 -35.14
CA PHE A 11 28.56 1.57 -34.83
C PHE A 11 27.71 0.46 -34.16
N GLY A 12 28.27 -0.73 -33.94
CA GLY A 12 27.55 -1.90 -33.40
C GLY A 12 27.55 -2.06 -31.88
N LEU A 13 28.31 -1.24 -31.15
CA LEU A 13 28.39 -1.30 -29.68
C LEU A 13 27.48 -0.23 -29.06
N VAL A 14 26.17 -0.31 -29.31
CA VAL A 14 25.21 0.37 -28.45
C VAL A 14 25.09 -0.49 -27.20
N PRO A 15 25.56 -0.05 -26.01
CA PRO A 15 25.24 -0.76 -24.79
C PRO A 15 23.73 -0.70 -24.64
N THR A 16 23.05 -1.80 -24.92
CA THR A 16 21.66 -1.97 -24.52
C THR A 16 21.68 -1.83 -23.01
N SER A 17 21.20 -0.68 -22.52
CA SER A 17 21.02 -0.49 -21.10
C SER A 17 20.04 -1.57 -20.68
N LEU A 18 20.54 -2.62 -20.03
CA LEU A 18 19.69 -3.56 -19.31
C LEU A 18 19.04 -2.74 -18.20
N VAL A 19 17.90 -2.12 -18.51
CA VAL A 19 17.03 -1.47 -17.53
C VAL A 19 16.48 -2.60 -16.68
N ARG A 20 17.27 -3.04 -15.70
CA ARG A 20 16.80 -3.93 -14.67
C ARG A 20 15.88 -3.10 -13.81
N ALA A 21 14.57 -3.32 -13.94
CA ALA A 21 13.60 -2.82 -12.97
C ALA A 21 13.94 -3.47 -11.62
N ALA A 22 14.76 -2.78 -10.82
CA ALA A 22 15.07 -3.21 -9.46
C ALA A 22 13.79 -3.13 -8.62
N PRO A 23 13.58 -4.07 -7.68
CA PRO A 23 12.51 -3.93 -6.70
C PRO A 23 12.68 -2.60 -5.99
N ALA A 24 11.60 -1.82 -5.94
CA ALA A 24 11.62 -0.55 -5.24
C ALA A 24 11.22 -0.79 -3.79
N GLN A 25 12.00 -0.31 -2.83
CA GLN A 25 11.65 -0.35 -1.42
C GLN A 25 11.94 1.02 -0.82
N GLN A 26 10.92 1.66 -0.25
CA GLN A 26 11.05 3.02 0.29
C GLN A 26 10.24 3.17 1.58
N LEU A 27 10.79 3.95 2.51
CA LEU A 27 10.14 4.33 3.76
C LEU A 27 9.59 5.76 3.64
N PHE A 28 8.40 5.98 4.19
CA PHE A 28 7.70 7.24 4.28
C PHE A 28 7.19 7.39 5.71
N ASN A 29 8.01 7.97 6.59
CA ASN A 29 7.75 7.99 8.04
C ASN A 29 7.44 6.57 8.56
N ASP A 30 6.20 6.33 8.98
CA ASP A 30 5.75 5.07 9.56
C ASP A 30 5.20 4.08 8.51
N TRP A 31 5.45 4.32 7.22
CA TRP A 31 4.99 3.47 6.13
C TRP A 31 6.16 2.94 5.30
N GLN A 32 6.10 1.66 4.96
CA GLN A 32 7.01 1.03 4.02
C GLN A 32 6.26 0.63 2.77
N VAL A 33 6.80 1.01 1.62
CA VAL A 33 6.34 0.55 0.32
C VAL A 33 7.38 -0.38 -0.29
N THR A 34 6.95 -1.53 -0.79
CA THR A 34 7.72 -2.40 -1.66
C THR A 34 7.00 -2.59 -2.98
N CYS A 35 7.70 -2.53 -4.11
CA CYS A 35 7.16 -2.85 -5.41
C CYS A 35 8.08 -3.84 -6.14
N ASN A 36 7.51 -4.89 -6.72
CA ASN A 36 8.25 -5.84 -7.54
C ASN A 36 8.48 -5.32 -8.98
N ASN A 37 9.11 -6.13 -9.82
CA ASN A 37 9.39 -5.79 -11.22
C ASN A 37 8.15 -5.81 -12.15
N GLN A 38 7.01 -6.34 -11.69
CA GLN A 38 5.71 -6.17 -12.35
C GLN A 38 4.96 -4.93 -11.84
N ASN A 39 5.61 -4.06 -11.04
CA ASN A 39 4.98 -2.93 -10.34
C ASN A 39 3.78 -3.34 -9.46
N PHE A 40 3.72 -4.60 -9.02
CA PHE A 40 2.86 -4.98 -7.90
C PHE A 40 3.45 -4.35 -6.64
N CYS A 41 2.67 -3.50 -5.98
CA CYS A 41 3.12 -2.72 -4.84
C CYS A 41 2.36 -3.12 -3.58
N VAL A 42 3.07 -3.11 -2.45
CA VAL A 42 2.53 -3.31 -1.10
C VAL A 42 2.96 -2.13 -0.25
N ALA A 43 2.00 -1.45 0.37
CA ALA A 43 2.25 -0.48 1.45
C ALA A 43 1.80 -1.06 2.78
N ARG A 44 2.63 -0.96 3.81
CA ARG A 44 2.27 -1.36 5.18
C ARG A 44 2.81 -0.38 6.21
N ASN A 45 2.10 -0.23 7.33
CA ASN A 45 2.66 0.49 8.46
C ASN A 45 3.80 -0.32 9.12
N VAL A 46 4.78 0.40 9.64
CA VAL A 46 5.96 -0.13 10.34
C VAL A 46 6.12 0.55 11.71
N GLY A 47 7.14 0.12 12.48
CA GLY A 47 7.42 0.67 13.80
C GLY A 47 6.62 0.00 14.93
N LEU A 48 6.37 0.75 16.01
CA LEU A 48 5.70 0.23 17.20
C LEU A 48 4.17 0.29 17.03
N HIS A 49 3.62 -0.74 16.40
CA HIS A 49 2.19 -0.86 16.10
C HIS A 49 1.40 -1.84 17.00
N HIS A 50 2.09 -2.48 17.97
CA HIS A 50 1.52 -3.45 18.92
C HIS A 50 0.64 -4.56 18.29
N GLY A 51 0.97 -4.95 17.05
CA GLY A 51 0.31 -6.02 16.31
C GLY A 51 -0.75 -5.54 15.32
N LEU A 52 -1.18 -4.27 15.36
CA LEU A 52 -2.17 -3.74 14.43
C LEU A 52 -1.50 -3.27 13.13
N VAL A 53 -1.75 -4.00 12.05
CA VAL A 53 -1.10 -3.79 10.75
C VAL A 53 -2.15 -3.50 9.71
N MET A 54 -1.99 -2.39 8.99
CA MET A 54 -2.69 -2.10 7.75
C MET A 54 -1.77 -2.43 6.57
N THR A 55 -2.30 -3.18 5.61
CA THR A 55 -1.61 -3.55 4.37
C THR A 55 -2.50 -3.18 3.19
N LEU A 56 -1.95 -2.41 2.27
CA LEU A 56 -2.53 -2.10 0.97
C LEU A 56 -1.74 -2.83 -0.10
N THR A 57 -2.41 -3.54 -0.99
CA THR A 57 -1.78 -4.14 -2.16
C THR A 57 -2.41 -3.59 -3.43
N ARG A 58 -1.63 -3.42 -4.50
CA ARG A 58 -2.17 -3.08 -5.82
C ARG A 58 -1.29 -3.58 -6.94
N SER A 59 -1.90 -4.27 -7.90
CA SER A 59 -1.25 -4.70 -9.14
C SER A 59 -1.17 -3.57 -10.17
N ALA A 60 -0.09 -3.53 -10.95
CA ALA A 60 -0.03 -2.70 -12.14
C ALA A 60 -0.61 -3.46 -13.34
N GLY A 61 -1.91 -3.29 -13.61
CA GLY A 61 -2.57 -3.94 -14.74
C GLY A 61 -4.00 -3.45 -14.95
N ALA A 62 -4.61 -3.87 -16.06
CA ALA A 62 -5.97 -3.48 -16.46
C ALA A 62 -7.04 -3.92 -15.46
N ALA A 63 -6.81 -5.01 -14.74
CA ALA A 63 -7.72 -5.50 -13.70
C ALA A 63 -7.73 -4.62 -12.43
N THR A 64 -6.80 -3.66 -12.29
CA THR A 64 -6.71 -2.74 -11.13
C THR A 64 -6.89 -3.42 -9.77
N SER A 65 -6.45 -4.69 -9.64
CA SER A 65 -6.71 -5.45 -8.43
C SER A 65 -5.97 -4.81 -7.26
N ALA A 66 -6.74 -4.36 -6.28
CA ALA A 66 -6.27 -3.78 -5.05
C ALA A 66 -6.93 -4.52 -3.89
N SER A 67 -6.21 -4.60 -2.76
CA SER A 67 -6.81 -5.04 -1.52
C SER A 67 -6.33 -4.19 -0.36
N LEU A 68 -7.19 -4.07 0.65
CA LEU A 68 -6.91 -3.37 1.89
C LEU A 68 -7.24 -4.31 3.03
N ARG A 69 -6.26 -4.53 3.90
CA ARG A 69 -6.36 -5.40 5.05
C ARG A 69 -5.91 -4.66 6.31
N ILE A 70 -6.70 -4.70 7.37
CA ILE A 70 -6.31 -4.31 8.72
C ILE A 70 -6.40 -5.56 9.59
N GLU A 71 -5.26 -5.96 10.16
CA GLU A 71 -5.13 -7.18 10.92
C GLU A 71 -4.51 -6.93 12.29
N LEU A 72 -5.00 -7.66 13.29
CA LEU A 72 -4.44 -7.69 14.64
C LEU A 72 -3.61 -8.97 14.86
N GLY A 73 -2.29 -8.86 14.62
CA GLY A 73 -1.31 -9.91 14.86
C GLY A 73 -0.75 -9.93 16.30
N GLY A 74 0.09 -10.92 16.60
CA GLY A 74 0.84 -11.05 17.86
C GLY A 74 0.61 -12.37 18.60
N VAL A 75 1.70 -12.91 19.15
CA VAL A 75 1.70 -14.13 19.99
C VAL A 75 1.15 -13.75 21.36
N GLY A 76 -0.02 -14.25 21.74
CA GLY A 76 -0.62 -14.01 23.06
C GLY A 76 -1.88 -13.14 23.07
N ASN A 77 -2.47 -12.80 21.92
CA ASN A 77 -3.81 -12.23 21.88
C ASN A 77 -4.81 -13.39 21.68
N PRO A 78 -5.38 -14.00 22.75
CA PRO A 78 -6.19 -15.21 22.62
C PRO A 78 -7.41 -14.92 21.73
N VAL A 79 -7.43 -15.52 20.54
CA VAL A 79 -8.47 -15.32 19.51
C VAL A 79 -9.85 -15.63 20.08
N ALA A 80 -9.95 -16.69 20.89
CA ALA A 80 -11.20 -17.24 21.40
C ALA A 80 -12.02 -16.30 22.30
N ALA A 81 -11.48 -15.14 22.71
CA ALA A 81 -12.17 -14.18 23.57
C ALA A 81 -12.33 -12.78 22.94
N LEU A 82 -11.89 -12.56 21.70
CA LEU A 82 -11.87 -11.24 21.10
C LEU A 82 -13.09 -11.02 20.21
N ALA A 83 -13.92 -10.03 20.56
CA ALA A 83 -14.89 -9.50 19.62
C ALA A 83 -14.18 -8.95 18.36
N PRO A 84 -14.84 -8.98 17.18
CA PRO A 84 -14.31 -8.42 15.94
C PRO A 84 -13.62 -7.07 16.12
N ILE A 85 -12.46 -6.90 15.49
CA ILE A 85 -11.72 -5.65 15.61
C ILE A 85 -12.45 -4.46 14.97
N ALA A 86 -13.22 -4.68 13.90
CA ALA A 86 -13.77 -3.61 13.08
C ALA A 86 -14.62 -2.59 13.86
N PRO A 87 -15.60 -2.97 14.71
CA PRO A 87 -16.39 -2.02 15.51
C PRO A 87 -15.59 -1.24 16.56
N ARG A 88 -14.39 -1.73 16.90
CA ARG A 88 -13.51 -1.20 17.94
C ARG A 88 -12.42 -0.29 17.38
N LEU A 89 -12.27 -0.23 16.05
CA LEU A 89 -11.35 0.68 15.41
C LEU A 89 -11.84 2.12 15.58
N ARG A 90 -10.90 3.01 15.85
CA ARG A 90 -11.12 4.45 16.00
C ARG A 90 -10.20 5.20 15.06
N LEU A 91 -10.71 6.21 14.37
CA LEU A 91 -9.95 7.17 13.58
C LEU A 91 -9.86 8.48 14.37
N ASP A 92 -8.65 8.86 14.79
CA ASP A 92 -8.41 10.04 15.62
C ASP A 92 -9.34 10.12 16.85
N GLY A 93 -9.56 8.96 17.50
CA GLY A 93 -10.40 8.81 18.69
C GLY A 93 -11.89 8.66 18.43
N LYS A 94 -12.38 8.86 17.20
CA LYS A 94 -13.80 8.65 16.83
C LYS A 94 -14.02 7.26 16.23
N PRO A 95 -15.21 6.65 16.31
CA PRO A 95 -15.50 5.41 15.59
C PRO A 95 -15.10 5.47 14.12
N LEU A 96 -14.34 4.47 13.65
CA LEU A 96 -13.97 4.36 12.25
C LEU A 96 -15.22 4.03 11.42
N SER A 97 -15.60 4.93 10.52
CA SER A 97 -16.65 4.66 9.55
C SER A 97 -16.12 3.74 8.45
N LEU A 98 -16.87 2.70 8.12
CA LEU A 98 -16.53 1.75 7.06
C LEU A 98 -17.31 1.97 5.75
N GLY A 99 -18.26 2.90 5.72
CA GLY A 99 -19.05 3.19 4.51
C GLY A 99 -19.83 1.97 4.00
N ASP A 100 -19.88 1.81 2.67
CA ASP A 100 -20.59 0.72 2.00
C ASP A 100 -19.99 -0.65 2.34
N LYS A 101 -20.86 -1.63 2.57
CA LYS A 101 -20.58 -2.86 3.35
C LYS A 101 -19.78 -3.95 2.61
N HIS A 102 -18.91 -3.62 1.64
CA HIS A 102 -18.06 -4.62 0.97
C HIS A 102 -16.83 -5.02 1.79
N TRP A 103 -17.00 -5.05 3.11
CA TRP A 103 -15.99 -5.45 4.07
C TRP A 103 -16.22 -6.88 4.53
N GLN A 104 -15.16 -7.67 4.48
CA GLN A 104 -15.06 -8.95 5.16
C GLN A 104 -14.54 -8.70 6.58
N ILE A 105 -15.33 -9.08 7.58
CA ILE A 105 -15.02 -8.83 9.00
C ILE A 105 -14.89 -10.17 9.71
N ALA A 106 -13.75 -10.37 10.39
CA ALA A 106 -13.54 -11.47 11.32
C ALA A 106 -12.90 -10.94 12.62
N ASP A 107 -12.69 -11.83 13.59
CA ASP A 107 -12.25 -11.48 14.95
C ASP A 107 -11.03 -10.57 14.99
N LYS A 108 -10.06 -10.81 14.11
CA LYS A 108 -8.78 -10.07 14.03
C LYS A 108 -8.55 -9.42 12.68
N LEU A 109 -9.56 -9.37 11.83
CA LEU A 109 -9.40 -9.01 10.42
C LEU A 109 -10.54 -8.11 9.94
N LEU A 110 -10.15 -7.08 9.22
CA LEU A 110 -11.02 -6.27 8.38
C LEU A 110 -10.37 -6.22 6.99
N GLU A 111 -11.05 -6.69 5.96
CA GLU A 111 -10.48 -6.78 4.61
C GLU A 111 -11.52 -6.43 3.53
N THR A 112 -11.04 -5.84 2.43
CA THR A 112 -11.83 -5.63 1.22
C THR A 112 -10.92 -5.65 -0.01
N ASP A 113 -11.46 -6.09 -1.14
CA ASP A 113 -10.87 -6.01 -2.48
C ASP A 113 -11.71 -5.15 -3.44
N ASP A 114 -12.77 -4.51 -2.93
CA ASP A 114 -13.63 -3.60 -3.70
C ASP A 114 -12.96 -2.22 -3.83
N SER A 115 -12.66 -1.80 -5.06
CA SER A 115 -11.89 -0.57 -5.30
C SER A 115 -12.61 0.68 -4.81
N VAL A 116 -13.95 0.75 -4.94
CA VAL A 116 -14.74 1.90 -4.49
C VAL A 116 -14.67 2.03 -2.96
N THR A 117 -14.78 0.91 -2.25
CA THR A 117 -14.65 0.86 -0.79
C THR A 117 -13.23 1.24 -0.34
N ILE A 118 -12.20 0.78 -1.05
CA ILE A 118 -10.80 1.15 -0.79
C ILE A 118 -10.61 2.66 -0.99
N ASP A 119 -11.08 3.22 -2.09
CA ASP A 119 -10.91 4.64 -2.41
C ASP A 119 -11.61 5.53 -1.38
N ALA A 120 -12.85 5.20 -1.01
CA ALA A 120 -13.59 5.90 0.03
C ALA A 120 -12.89 5.84 1.40
N PHE A 121 -12.36 4.66 1.76
CA PHE A 121 -11.59 4.49 2.98
C PHE A 121 -10.32 5.34 2.97
N LEU A 122 -9.56 5.30 1.86
CA LEU A 122 -8.33 6.06 1.72
C LEU A 122 -8.59 7.57 1.76
N GLN A 123 -9.66 8.06 1.14
CA GLN A 123 -10.06 9.47 1.24
C GLN A 123 -10.32 9.90 2.68
N GLN A 124 -10.97 9.03 3.48
CA GLN A 124 -11.25 9.29 4.89
C GLN A 124 -9.97 9.34 5.75
N VAL A 125 -8.99 8.46 5.52
CA VAL A 125 -7.84 8.30 6.42
C VAL A 125 -6.60 9.10 6.03
N GLN A 126 -6.45 9.52 4.76
CA GLN A 126 -5.23 10.18 4.28
C GLN A 126 -4.87 11.49 4.99
N ALA A 127 -5.85 12.17 5.59
CA ALA A 127 -5.66 13.42 6.35
C ALA A 127 -5.73 13.22 7.88
N ALA A 128 -6.01 12.00 8.35
CA ALA A 128 -6.09 11.67 9.76
C ALA A 128 -4.70 11.38 10.34
N LYS A 129 -4.60 11.28 11.68
CA LYS A 129 -3.34 11.05 12.38
C LYS A 129 -3.09 9.57 12.66
N ALA A 130 -4.10 8.86 13.15
CA ALA A 130 -3.95 7.46 13.52
C ALA A 130 -5.27 6.68 13.45
N ILE A 131 -5.15 5.38 13.17
CA ILE A 131 -6.19 4.39 13.49
C ILE A 131 -5.75 3.67 14.77
N THR A 132 -6.61 3.62 15.79
CA THR A 132 -6.33 2.97 17.06
C THR A 132 -7.36 1.91 17.39
N LEU A 133 -6.98 0.90 18.17
CA LEU A 133 -7.95 -0.03 18.77
C LEU A 133 -8.45 0.54 20.10
N GLU A 134 -9.76 0.56 20.29
CA GLU A 134 -10.36 0.95 21.58
C GLU A 134 -9.84 0.10 22.74
N ASN A 135 -9.56 0.76 23.87
CA ASN A 135 -9.03 0.17 25.10
C ASN A 135 -7.71 -0.60 24.91
N GLY A 136 -6.89 -0.22 23.93
CA GLY A 136 -5.62 -0.88 23.61
C GLY A 136 -4.49 0.09 23.27
N LEU A 137 -3.26 -0.44 23.23
CA LEU A 137 -2.06 0.28 22.78
C LEU A 137 -1.85 0.21 21.25
N GLN A 138 -2.68 -0.60 20.57
CA GLN A 138 -2.61 -0.81 19.13
C GLN A 138 -2.91 0.46 18.37
N ALA A 139 -1.96 0.88 17.54
CA ALA A 139 -2.07 2.07 16.72
C ALA A 139 -1.39 1.86 15.37
N ILE A 140 -2.04 2.36 14.32
CA ILE A 140 -1.48 2.58 12.99
C ILE A 140 -1.29 4.09 12.87
N SER A 141 -0.04 4.55 12.83
CA SER A 141 0.27 5.93 12.45
C SER A 141 -0.06 6.12 10.97
N LEU A 142 -0.78 7.20 10.64
CA LEU A 142 -1.11 7.58 9.26
C LEU A 142 -0.09 8.58 8.69
N GLN A 143 0.91 8.96 9.47
CA GLN A 143 2.01 9.81 9.01
C GLN A 143 2.79 9.13 7.90
N GLY A 144 2.80 9.74 6.72
CA GLY A 144 3.48 9.19 5.54
C GLY A 144 2.60 8.31 4.64
N LEU A 145 1.37 7.97 5.05
CA LEU A 145 0.44 7.20 4.21
C LEU A 145 0.21 7.88 2.85
N LYS A 146 -0.14 9.17 2.85
CA LYS A 146 -0.36 9.93 1.60
C LYS A 146 0.86 9.89 0.67
N ALA A 147 2.07 10.02 1.22
CA ALA A 147 3.31 9.96 0.44
C ALA A 147 3.58 8.55 -0.11
N ALA A 148 3.29 7.51 0.68
CA ALA A 148 3.36 6.12 0.24
C ALA A 148 2.39 5.82 -0.90
N LEU A 149 1.14 6.30 -0.81
CA LEU A 149 0.13 6.14 -1.87
C LEU A 149 0.55 6.87 -3.15
N LEU A 150 1.03 8.13 -3.03
CA LEU A 150 1.53 8.91 -4.16
C LEU A 150 2.71 8.23 -4.85
N PHE A 151 3.61 7.60 -4.08
CA PHE A 151 4.69 6.81 -4.63
C PHE A 151 4.17 5.62 -5.44
N ILE A 152 3.19 4.86 -4.93
CA ILE A 152 2.57 3.76 -5.67
C ILE A 152 1.90 4.28 -6.96
N ASP A 153 1.15 5.38 -6.88
CA ASP A 153 0.54 6.01 -8.06
C ASP A 153 1.59 6.40 -9.09
N SER A 154 2.72 6.97 -8.68
CA SER A 154 3.83 7.33 -9.57
C SER A 154 4.47 6.08 -10.21
N ARG A 155 4.77 5.05 -9.41
CA ARG A 155 5.33 3.77 -9.90
C ARG A 155 4.44 3.10 -10.93
N GLN A 156 3.13 3.24 -10.79
CA GLN A 156 2.14 2.64 -11.66
C GLN A 156 1.60 3.60 -12.73
N LYS A 157 2.16 4.81 -12.85
CA LYS A 157 1.77 5.86 -13.82
C LYS A 157 0.29 6.27 -13.74
N ARG A 158 -0.24 6.37 -12.53
CA ARG A 158 -1.64 6.75 -12.26
C ARG A 158 -1.83 8.18 -11.77
N VAL A 159 -0.75 8.91 -11.42
CA VAL A 159 -0.84 10.30 -10.95
C VAL A 159 -1.63 11.14 -11.95
N GLY A 160 -2.66 11.84 -11.48
CA GLY A 160 -3.56 12.66 -12.32
C GLY A 160 -4.62 11.89 -13.10
N SER A 161 -4.75 10.58 -12.92
CA SER A 161 -5.85 9.78 -13.48
C SER A 161 -7.00 9.62 -12.49
N GLU A 162 -8.20 9.24 -12.98
CA GLU A 162 -9.36 8.90 -12.14
C GLU A 162 -9.12 7.73 -11.17
N THR A 163 -8.08 6.93 -11.43
CA THR A 163 -7.71 5.76 -10.62
C THR A 163 -6.54 6.03 -9.66
N ALA A 164 -6.13 7.29 -9.53
CA ALA A 164 -5.13 7.70 -8.54
C ALA A 164 -5.73 7.64 -7.14
N TRP A 165 -4.98 7.12 -6.18
CA TRP A 165 -5.37 7.21 -4.76
C TRP A 165 -5.11 8.59 -4.17
N VAL A 166 -4.15 9.31 -4.76
CA VAL A 166 -3.83 10.70 -4.40
C VAL A 166 -4.15 11.62 -5.58
N GLY A 167 -5.19 12.43 -5.39
CA GLY A 167 -5.57 13.54 -6.28
C GLY A 167 -4.84 14.85 -5.96
#